data_AF-A0AAV4B603-F1
#
_entry.id   AF-A0AAV4B603-F1
#
_cell.length_a   1.000
_cell.length_b   1.000
_cell.length_c   1.000
_cell.angle_alpha   90.00
_cell.angle_beta   90.00
_cell.angle_gamma   90.00
#
_symmetry.space_group_name_H-M   'P 1'
#
loop_
_entity.id
_entity.type
_entity.pdbx_description
1 polymer ?
#
loop_
_entity_poly.entity_id
_entity_poly.type
_entity_poly.pdbx_seq_one_letter_code
_entity_poly.pdbx_strand_id
1 'polypeptide(L)'
;MCQEKNVVFCLLLSQVKAALRSQTRENAAEIFERAIDVLSPDFPDPTSIAGQTQEEKGGDGNELNSLKDRITQIERQLQEAQNERSTLESELKSVRQEAQNERSTLESELESVRQEAQLNSSMKKNVRRLDTKLETLASETKGSIKELTEVSKENSANIQGLRKLQMLMKQRDQTAAAAAAAAAAVTPPPTGATASALSSPLKDVRQRTDFTVKVTADKREPDIVDVQLLPGGRLLLADAANESVKLFDTQGQHLHTLECRSQPCRLAVLDSSSIRHTVAVTLPDCSGIDILEVNGDNMEVKGTLVALWIESQPLDLQGLFCCGFEPCDPHPSLTKGQKA
;
A
#
# COMPACT_ATOMS: atom_id res chain seq x y z
N MET A 1 53.65 -34.48 50.21
CA MET A 1 53.24 -33.09 50.53
C MET A 1 53.19 -32.14 49.33
N CYS A 2 54.03 -32.24 48.28
CA CYS A 2 53.92 -31.34 47.11
C CYS A 2 52.71 -31.61 46.19
N GLN A 3 52.13 -32.83 46.17
CA GLN A 3 50.97 -33.13 45.31
C GLN A 3 49.64 -32.63 45.87
N GLU A 4 49.46 -32.57 47.20
CA GLU A 4 48.20 -32.09 47.79
C GLU A 4 48.02 -30.57 47.66
N LYS A 5 49.12 -29.79 47.75
CA LYS A 5 49.07 -28.33 47.61
C LYS A 5 48.64 -27.87 46.21
N ASN A 6 49.03 -28.60 45.16
CA ASN A 6 48.62 -28.29 43.78
C ASN A 6 47.12 -28.55 43.52
N VAL A 7 46.53 -29.54 44.18
CA VAL A 7 45.09 -29.82 44.04
C VAL A 7 44.26 -28.71 44.68
N VAL A 8 44.67 -28.23 45.87
CA VAL A 8 44.01 -27.13 46.56
C VAL A 8 44.10 -25.83 45.76
N PHE A 9 45.26 -25.54 45.17
CA PHE A 9 45.45 -24.36 44.32
C PHE A 9 44.56 -24.38 43.08
N CYS A 10 44.48 -25.51 42.38
CA CYS A 10 43.61 -25.65 41.20
C CYS A 10 42.12 -25.54 41.53
N LEU A 11 41.69 -26.06 42.68
CA LEU A 11 40.31 -25.94 43.16
C LEU A 11 39.93 -24.49 43.49
N LEU A 12 40.82 -23.76 44.18
CA LEU A 12 40.66 -22.33 44.47
C LEU A 12 40.60 -21.50 43.18
N LEU A 13 41.50 -21.77 42.22
CA LEU A 13 41.52 -21.06 40.93
C LEU A 13 40.22 -21.27 40.13
N SER A 14 39.67 -22.49 40.18
CA SER A 14 38.42 -22.82 39.48
C SER A 14 37.20 -22.15 40.14
N GLN A 15 37.16 -22.05 41.48
CA GLN A 15 36.10 -21.35 42.20
C GLN A 15 36.13 -19.84 41.96
N VAL A 16 37.33 -19.22 41.96
CA VAL A 16 37.51 -17.80 41.62
C VAL A 16 37.03 -17.52 40.19
N LYS A 17 37.36 -18.39 39.23
CA LYS A 17 36.94 -18.24 37.84
C LYS A 17 35.43 -18.41 37.64
N ALA A 18 34.78 -19.27 38.43
CA ALA A 18 33.32 -19.41 38.42
C ALA A 18 32.62 -18.20 39.04
N ALA A 19 33.13 -17.69 40.16
CA ALA A 19 32.62 -16.49 40.83
C ALA A 19 32.79 -15.23 39.97
N LEU A 20 33.88 -15.09 39.22
CA LEU A 20 34.10 -14.00 38.26
C LEU A 20 33.11 -14.01 37.08
N ARG A 21 32.54 -15.17 36.75
CA ARG A 21 31.53 -15.31 35.69
C ARG A 21 30.10 -15.02 36.18
N SER A 22 29.81 -15.25 37.46
CA SER A 22 28.54 -14.86 38.09
C SER A 22 28.64 -13.42 38.59
N GLN A 23 28.14 -12.50 37.78
CA GLN A 23 28.23 -11.05 37.89
C GLN A 23 27.79 -10.46 39.26
N THR A 24 28.67 -10.41 40.25
CA THR A 24 28.69 -9.40 41.33
C THR A 24 30.15 -9.09 41.71
N ARG A 25 30.62 -7.87 41.40
CA ARG A 25 32.00 -7.42 41.68
C ARG A 25 32.39 -7.49 43.15
N GLU A 26 31.42 -7.45 44.07
CA GLU A 26 31.65 -7.44 45.51
C GLU A 26 32.14 -8.80 46.04
N ASN A 27 31.65 -9.93 45.51
CA ASN A 27 32.08 -11.25 45.96
C ASN A 27 33.48 -11.64 45.46
N ALA A 28 33.92 -11.08 44.33
CA ALA A 28 35.23 -11.41 43.76
C ALA A 28 36.39 -10.83 44.60
N ALA A 29 36.21 -9.65 45.18
CA ALA A 29 37.22 -9.02 46.04
C ALA A 29 37.39 -9.79 47.36
N GLU A 30 36.29 -10.22 47.98
CA GLU A 30 36.31 -10.94 49.26
C GLU A 30 36.96 -12.34 49.13
N ILE A 31 36.75 -13.01 47.99
CA ILE A 31 37.41 -14.30 47.70
C ILE A 31 38.90 -14.11 47.42
N PHE A 32 39.31 -12.99 46.80
CA PHE A 32 40.72 -12.72 46.50
C PHE A 32 41.52 -12.41 47.77
N GLU A 33 40.97 -11.61 48.70
CA GLU A 33 41.59 -11.34 50.00
C GLU A 33 41.78 -12.63 50.81
N ARG A 34 40.75 -13.50 50.88
CA ARG A 34 40.89 -14.82 51.54
C ARG A 34 41.94 -15.72 50.89
N ALA A 35 42.14 -15.63 49.57
CA ALA A 35 43.16 -16.41 48.89
C ALA A 35 44.58 -15.91 49.23
N ILE A 36 44.76 -14.59 49.42
CA ILE A 36 46.04 -14.00 49.86
C ILE A 36 46.37 -14.42 51.29
N ASP A 37 45.40 -14.44 52.21
CA ASP A 37 45.62 -14.87 53.59
C ASP A 37 46.03 -16.36 53.69
N VAL A 38 45.45 -17.22 52.83
CA VAL A 38 45.79 -18.65 52.79
C VAL A 38 47.18 -18.92 52.19
N LEU A 39 47.66 -18.03 51.32
CA LEU A 39 48.96 -18.17 50.64
C LEU A 39 50.12 -17.46 51.37
N SER A 40 49.84 -16.58 52.33
CA SER A 40 50.85 -15.78 53.03
C SER A 40 51.78 -16.51 54.03
N PRO A 41 51.44 -17.63 54.69
CA PRO A 41 52.29 -18.14 55.77
C PRO A 41 53.55 -18.92 55.32
N ASP A 42 53.70 -19.24 54.02
CA ASP A 42 54.81 -20.08 53.53
C ASP A 42 55.92 -19.29 52.81
N PHE A 43 55.84 -17.96 52.71
CA PHE A 43 56.94 -17.17 52.15
C PHE A 43 58.01 -16.93 53.23
N PRO A 44 59.24 -17.44 53.05
CA PRO A 44 60.32 -17.21 54.00
C PRO A 44 60.59 -15.71 54.10
N ASP A 45 60.66 -15.23 55.34
CA ASP A 45 60.98 -13.85 55.67
C ASP A 45 62.27 -13.44 54.91
N PRO A 46 62.23 -12.39 54.07
CA PRO A 46 63.38 -11.98 53.25
C PRO A 46 64.60 -11.59 54.09
N THR A 47 64.45 -11.43 55.42
CA THR A 47 65.56 -11.21 56.35
C THR A 47 66.37 -12.47 56.67
N SER A 48 65.89 -13.68 56.38
CA SER A 48 66.57 -14.94 56.72
C SER A 48 67.67 -15.37 55.73
N ILE A 49 67.88 -14.65 54.61
CA ILE A 49 68.87 -15.01 53.57
C ILE A 49 70.15 -14.14 53.67
N ALA A 50 70.34 -13.42 54.78
CA ALA A 50 71.46 -12.49 54.95
C ALA A 50 72.77 -13.10 55.48
N GLY A 51 72.89 -14.43 55.57
CA GLY A 51 73.98 -15.06 56.31
C GLY A 51 74.61 -16.26 55.63
N GLN A 52 75.24 -16.09 54.47
CA GLN A 52 76.36 -16.93 54.00
C GLN A 52 76.86 -16.45 52.62
N THR A 53 77.84 -15.53 52.61
CA THR A 53 78.70 -15.34 51.44
C THR A 53 80.13 -15.12 51.92
N GLN A 54 80.94 -16.18 51.81
CA GLN A 54 82.39 -16.13 51.99
C GLN A 54 83.04 -15.44 50.79
N GLU A 55 84.13 -14.75 51.06
CA GLU A 55 84.92 -13.91 50.15
C GLU A 55 85.53 -14.71 48.99
N GLU A 56 84.97 -14.56 47.78
CA GLU A 56 85.72 -14.73 46.53
C GLU A 56 86.02 -13.33 45.95
N LYS A 57 87.04 -12.66 46.52
CA LYS A 57 87.58 -11.41 45.98
C LYS A 57 88.40 -11.70 44.72
N GLY A 58 87.80 -11.62 43.55
CA GLY A 58 88.55 -11.72 42.30
C GLY A 58 87.77 -11.81 41.00
N GLY A 59 86.69 -11.04 40.82
CA GLY A 59 85.93 -11.02 39.56
C GLY A 59 84.78 -10.00 39.45
N ASP A 60 84.32 -9.46 40.57
CA ASP A 60 83.02 -8.74 40.73
C ASP A 60 82.82 -7.43 39.95
N GLY A 61 83.87 -6.79 39.44
CA GLY A 61 83.74 -5.48 38.78
C GLY A 61 82.88 -5.51 37.52
N ASN A 62 82.92 -6.61 36.77
CA ASN A 62 82.15 -6.75 35.53
C ASN A 62 80.69 -7.15 35.78
N GLU A 63 80.41 -7.94 36.82
CA GLU A 63 79.04 -8.36 37.17
C GLU A 63 78.21 -7.18 37.69
N LEU A 64 78.81 -6.31 38.49
CA LEU A 64 78.11 -5.12 39.01
C LEU A 64 77.68 -4.16 37.89
N ASN A 65 78.54 -3.96 36.89
CA ASN A 65 78.20 -3.13 35.72
C ASN A 65 77.09 -3.78 34.89
N SER A 66 77.15 -5.10 34.66
CA SER A 66 76.08 -5.84 33.98
C SER A 66 74.73 -5.75 34.71
N LEU A 67 74.74 -5.81 36.05
CA LEU A 67 73.52 -5.66 36.86
C LEU A 67 72.92 -4.26 36.75
N LYS A 68 73.75 -3.20 36.74
CA LYS A 68 73.27 -1.82 36.51
C LYS A 68 72.62 -1.66 35.14
N ASP A 69 73.22 -2.22 34.10
CA ASP A 69 72.65 -2.19 32.75
C ASP A 69 71.31 -2.94 32.70
N ARG A 70 71.20 -4.08 33.40
CA ARG A 70 69.93 -4.82 33.52
C ARG A 70 68.87 -4.04 34.29
N ILE A 71 69.23 -3.35 35.38
CA ILE A 71 68.31 -2.52 36.15
C ILE A 71 67.77 -1.38 35.27
N THR A 72 68.64 -0.65 34.59
CA THR A 72 68.22 0.44 33.69
C THR A 72 67.34 -0.07 32.54
N GLN A 73 67.61 -1.27 32.01
CA GLN A 73 66.75 -1.92 31.03
C GLN A 73 65.37 -2.26 31.59
N ILE A 74 65.30 -2.81 32.80
CA ILE A 74 64.03 -3.14 33.48
C ILE A 74 63.21 -1.87 33.76
N GLU A 75 63.85 -0.81 34.23
CA GLU A 75 63.20 0.48 34.47
C GLU A 75 62.60 1.05 33.18
N ARG A 76 63.33 0.98 32.07
CA ARG A 76 62.82 1.39 30.75
C ARG A 76 61.60 0.57 30.33
N GLN A 77 61.66 -0.76 30.49
CA GLN A 77 60.54 -1.65 30.17
C GLN A 77 59.32 -1.39 31.06
N LEU A 78 59.53 -1.09 32.35
CA LEU A 78 58.45 -0.75 33.26
C LEU A 78 57.76 0.55 32.86
N GLN A 79 58.53 1.58 32.47
CA GLN A 79 57.98 2.85 31.99
C GLN A 79 57.21 2.67 30.67
N GLU A 80 57.73 1.86 29.75
CA GLU A 80 57.07 1.53 28.48
C GLU A 80 55.73 0.82 28.74
N ALA A 81 55.72 -0.20 29.60
CA ALA A 81 54.50 -0.91 29.99
C ALA A 81 53.48 0.00 30.71
N GLN A 82 53.94 0.96 31.52
CA GLN A 82 53.05 1.95 32.16
C GLN A 82 52.41 2.88 31.13
N ASN A 83 53.17 3.32 30.13
CA ASN A 83 52.66 4.17 29.05
C ASN A 83 51.65 3.39 28.17
N GLU A 84 51.96 2.15 27.79
CA GLU A 84 51.05 1.27 27.06
C GLU A 84 49.75 1.04 27.85
N ARG A 85 49.86 0.75 29.15
CA ARG A 85 48.69 0.60 30.01
C ARG A 85 47.82 1.84 30.04
N SER A 86 48.41 3.04 30.16
CA SER A 86 47.66 4.30 30.16
C SER A 86 46.91 4.53 28.85
N THR A 87 47.54 4.15 27.73
CA THR A 87 46.96 4.22 26.38
C THR A 87 45.77 3.26 26.27
N LEU A 88 45.96 1.99 26.63
CA LEU A 88 44.89 0.98 26.62
C LEU A 88 43.74 1.35 27.56
N GLU A 89 44.01 1.93 28.73
CA GLU A 89 42.95 2.39 29.65
C GLU A 89 42.10 3.51 29.03
N SER A 90 42.71 4.42 28.26
CA SER A 90 41.99 5.48 27.54
C SER A 90 41.17 4.94 26.37
N GLU A 91 41.73 4.02 25.58
CA GLU A 91 41.02 3.35 24.48
C GLU A 91 39.82 2.55 25.00
N LEU A 92 40.00 1.82 26.09
CA LEU A 92 38.94 1.04 26.72
C LEU A 92 37.81 1.95 27.24
N LYS A 93 38.13 3.14 27.78
CA LYS A 93 37.12 4.14 28.16
C LYS A 93 36.36 4.66 26.94
N SER A 94 37.06 4.95 25.84
CA SER A 94 36.44 5.39 24.58
C SER A 94 35.47 4.34 24.05
N VAL A 95 35.89 3.08 23.95
CA VAL A 95 35.06 1.97 23.47
C VAL A 95 33.83 1.75 24.36
N ARG A 96 33.97 1.88 25.69
CA ARG A 96 32.81 1.80 26.61
C ARG A 96 31.81 2.91 26.37
N GLN A 97 32.28 4.13 26.11
CA GLN A 97 31.40 5.26 25.86
C GLN A 97 30.66 5.09 24.52
N GLU A 98 31.37 4.64 23.48
CA GLU A 98 30.77 4.33 22.18
C GLU A 98 29.69 3.26 22.30
N ALA A 99 29.97 2.13 22.96
CA ALA A 99 28.99 1.08 23.21
C ALA A 99 27.78 1.57 24.03
N GLN A 100 27.97 2.51 24.96
CA GLN A 100 26.87 3.11 25.71
C GLN A 100 26.00 4.02 24.84
N ASN A 101 26.60 4.78 23.92
CA ASN A 101 25.89 5.63 22.96
C ASN A 101 25.12 4.80 21.92
N GLU A 102 25.71 3.72 21.42
CA GLU A 102 25.02 2.78 20.53
C GLU A 102 23.82 2.14 21.24
N ARG A 103 24.00 1.73 22.50
CA ARG A 103 22.91 1.14 23.29
C ARG A 103 21.75 2.13 23.50
N SER A 104 22.01 3.40 23.80
CA SER A 104 20.93 4.38 23.97
C SER A 104 20.21 4.67 22.65
N THR A 105 20.93 4.66 21.55
CA THR A 105 20.36 4.80 20.20
C THR A 105 19.42 3.63 19.90
N LEU A 106 19.89 2.39 20.06
CA LEU A 106 19.08 1.18 19.84
C LEU A 106 17.86 1.12 20.77
N GLU A 107 17.98 1.59 22.02
CA GLU A 107 16.86 1.64 22.95
C GLU A 107 15.77 2.63 22.49
N SER A 108 16.17 3.77 21.92
CA SER A 108 15.23 4.74 21.33
C SER A 108 14.53 4.20 20.07
N GLU A 109 15.26 3.49 19.20
CA GLU A 109 14.69 2.84 18.01
C GLU A 109 13.69 1.74 18.40
N LEU A 110 14.04 0.93 19.40
CA LEU A 110 13.18 -0.14 19.90
C LEU A 110 11.87 0.42 20.47
N GLU A 111 11.92 1.55 21.18
CA GLU A 111 10.72 2.20 21.69
C GLU A 111 9.85 2.79 20.55
N SER A 112 10.47 3.34 19.50
CA SER A 112 9.75 3.77 18.29
C SER A 112 9.01 2.60 17.63
N VAL A 113 9.69 1.46 17.46
CA VAL A 113 9.07 0.23 16.89
C VAL A 113 7.91 -0.28 17.75
N ARG A 114 8.02 -0.19 19.09
CA ARG A 114 6.91 -0.54 20.00
C ARG A 114 5.70 0.37 19.81
N GLN A 115 5.91 1.67 19.66
CA GLN A 115 4.83 2.62 19.40
C GLN A 115 4.14 2.33 18.06
N GLU A 116 4.92 2.03 17.01
CA GLU A 116 4.37 1.64 15.71
C GLU A 116 3.56 0.33 15.80
N ALA A 117 4.06 -0.67 16.51
CA ALA A 117 3.33 -1.92 16.73
C ALA A 117 2.01 -1.70 17.47
N GLN A 118 1.97 -0.78 18.44
CA GLN A 118 0.73 -0.39 19.13
C GLN A 118 -0.25 0.30 18.18
N LEU A 119 0.21 1.24 17.35
CA LEU A 119 -0.62 1.90 16.34
C LEU A 119 -1.21 0.88 15.36
N ASN A 120 -0.38 -0.02 14.84
CA ASN A 120 -0.79 -1.10 13.94
C ASN A 120 -1.84 -2.03 14.59
N SER A 121 -1.71 -2.32 15.88
CA SER A 121 -2.70 -3.10 16.62
C SER A 121 -4.06 -2.38 16.71
N SER A 122 -4.05 -1.06 16.85
CA SER A 122 -5.26 -0.22 16.88
C SER A 122 -5.92 -0.15 15.49
N MET A 123 -5.12 0.10 14.45
CA MET A 123 -5.59 0.11 13.06
C MET A 123 -6.22 -1.23 12.67
N LYS A 124 -5.60 -2.36 13.05
CA LYS A 124 -6.15 -3.71 12.81
C LYS A 124 -7.53 -3.91 13.44
N LYS A 125 -7.78 -3.35 14.63
CA LYS A 125 -9.11 -3.39 15.27
C LYS A 125 -10.12 -2.54 14.52
N ASN A 126 -9.72 -1.37 14.02
CA ASN A 126 -10.59 -0.51 13.22
C ASN A 126 -10.96 -1.12 11.87
N VAL A 127 -10.01 -1.75 11.18
CA VAL A 127 -10.28 -2.49 9.94
C VAL A 127 -11.32 -3.58 10.18
N ARG A 128 -11.14 -4.41 11.22
CA ARG A 128 -12.14 -5.44 11.59
C ARG A 128 -13.53 -4.86 11.88
N ARG A 129 -13.61 -3.68 12.52
CA ARG A 129 -14.89 -3.00 12.75
C ARG A 129 -15.54 -2.53 11.46
N LEU A 130 -14.74 -2.03 10.51
CA LEU A 130 -15.25 -1.64 9.18
C LEU A 130 -15.74 -2.85 8.40
N ASP A 131 -15.00 -3.96 8.41
CA ASP A 131 -15.41 -5.21 7.77
C ASP A 131 -16.78 -5.67 8.28
N THR A 132 -17.00 -5.65 9.60
CA THR A 132 -18.30 -6.02 10.16
C THR A 132 -19.43 -5.07 9.75
N LYS A 133 -19.14 -3.76 9.60
CA LYS A 133 -20.15 -2.79 9.14
C LYS A 133 -20.50 -2.99 7.67
N LEU A 134 -19.50 -3.29 6.84
CA LEU A 134 -19.70 -3.60 5.42
C LEU A 134 -20.55 -4.86 5.26
N GLU A 135 -20.30 -5.91 6.05
CA GLU A 135 -21.10 -7.14 6.03
C GLU A 135 -22.56 -6.87 6.44
N THR A 136 -22.79 -6.06 7.47
CA THR A 136 -24.14 -5.65 7.88
C THR A 136 -24.85 -4.89 6.76
N LEU A 137 -24.21 -3.88 6.16
CA LEU A 137 -24.79 -3.11 5.04
C LEU A 137 -25.06 -4.00 3.81
N ALA A 138 -24.19 -4.96 3.51
CA ALA A 138 -24.40 -5.93 2.44
C ALA A 138 -25.63 -6.81 2.70
N SER A 139 -25.84 -7.24 3.95
CA SER A 139 -27.02 -8.02 4.32
C SER A 139 -28.32 -7.19 4.25
N GLU A 140 -28.29 -5.93 4.68
CA GLU A 140 -29.42 -5.00 4.62
C GLU A 140 -29.82 -4.69 3.17
N THR A 141 -28.85 -4.33 2.33
CA THR A 141 -29.08 -4.06 0.89
C THR A 141 -29.62 -5.27 0.16
N LYS A 142 -29.11 -6.48 0.45
CA LYS A 142 -29.67 -7.73 -0.07
C LYS A 142 -31.13 -7.94 0.33
N GLY A 143 -31.49 -7.57 1.56
CA GLY A 143 -32.87 -7.56 2.04
C GLY A 143 -33.77 -6.62 1.23
N SER A 144 -33.35 -5.35 1.08
CA SER A 144 -34.10 -4.35 0.30
C SER A 144 -34.25 -4.72 -1.17
N ILE A 145 -33.21 -5.29 -1.79
CA ILE A 145 -33.29 -5.79 -3.19
C ILE A 145 -34.37 -6.86 -3.29
N LYS A 146 -34.42 -7.81 -2.34
CA LYS A 146 -35.44 -8.86 -2.33
C LYS A 146 -36.85 -8.28 -2.24
N GLU A 147 -37.08 -7.30 -1.36
CA GLU A 147 -38.37 -6.62 -1.23
C GLU A 147 -38.77 -5.89 -2.53
N LEU A 148 -37.85 -5.13 -3.12
CA LEU A 148 -38.06 -4.47 -4.42
C LEU A 148 -38.39 -5.45 -5.55
N THR A 149 -37.75 -6.62 -5.57
CA THR A 149 -38.04 -7.64 -6.58
C THR A 149 -39.46 -8.22 -6.43
N GLU A 150 -39.96 -8.39 -5.22
CA GLU A 150 -41.34 -8.85 -4.99
C GLU A 150 -42.36 -7.77 -5.39
N VAL A 151 -42.13 -6.50 -5.00
CA VAL A 151 -42.96 -5.36 -5.43
C VAL A 151 -42.97 -5.23 -6.97
N SER A 152 -41.83 -5.43 -7.61
CA SER A 152 -41.72 -5.40 -9.08
C SER A 152 -42.56 -6.50 -9.74
N LYS A 153 -42.55 -7.72 -9.18
CA LYS A 153 -43.40 -8.83 -9.67
C LYS A 153 -44.88 -8.48 -9.54
N GLU A 154 -45.31 -7.95 -8.40
CA GLU A 154 -46.71 -7.53 -8.20
C GLU A 154 -47.13 -6.45 -9.19
N ASN A 155 -46.29 -5.41 -9.35
CA ASN A 155 -46.54 -4.35 -10.33
C ASN A 155 -46.61 -4.89 -11.76
N SER A 156 -45.77 -5.85 -12.12
CA SER A 156 -45.82 -6.48 -13.44
C SER A 156 -47.15 -7.21 -13.69
N ALA A 157 -47.68 -7.91 -12.68
CA ALA A 157 -48.98 -8.57 -12.75
C ALA A 157 -50.13 -7.54 -12.88
N ASN A 158 -50.07 -6.45 -12.11
CA ASN A 158 -51.04 -5.35 -12.19
C ASN A 158 -51.05 -4.69 -13.58
N ILE A 159 -49.87 -4.43 -14.17
CA ILE A 159 -49.74 -3.89 -15.54
C ILE A 159 -50.37 -4.85 -16.57
N GLN A 160 -50.15 -6.16 -16.44
CA GLN A 160 -50.77 -7.14 -17.32
C GLN A 160 -52.31 -7.12 -17.18
N GLY A 161 -52.82 -7.01 -15.95
CA GLY A 161 -54.25 -6.86 -15.67
C GLY A 161 -54.86 -5.63 -16.35
N LEU A 162 -54.21 -4.47 -16.24
CA LEU A 162 -54.64 -3.23 -16.91
C LEU A 162 -54.62 -3.35 -18.43
N ARG A 163 -53.61 -3.98 -19.02
CA ARG A 163 -53.57 -4.23 -20.47
C ARG A 163 -54.74 -5.11 -20.94
N LYS A 164 -55.09 -6.14 -20.16
CA LYS A 164 -56.25 -7.00 -20.46
C LYS A 164 -57.55 -6.21 -20.40
N LEU A 165 -57.73 -5.36 -19.38
CA LEU A 165 -58.89 -4.47 -19.27
C LEU A 165 -58.98 -3.52 -20.47
N GLN A 166 -57.86 -2.92 -20.88
CA GLN A 166 -57.80 -2.03 -22.04
C GLN A 166 -58.21 -2.74 -23.34
N MET A 167 -57.80 -4.01 -23.53
CA MET A 167 -58.24 -4.81 -24.68
C MET A 167 -59.74 -5.06 -24.67
N LEU A 168 -60.31 -5.38 -23.50
CA LEU A 168 -61.76 -5.58 -23.36
C LEU A 168 -62.55 -4.30 -23.62
N MET A 169 -62.06 -3.14 -23.17
CA MET A 169 -62.69 -1.85 -23.48
C MET A 169 -62.70 -1.56 -24.98
N LYS A 170 -61.57 -1.78 -25.67
CA LYS A 170 -61.49 -1.65 -27.14
C LYS A 170 -62.47 -2.57 -27.86
N GLN A 171 -62.58 -3.83 -27.42
CA GLN A 171 -63.51 -4.79 -28.00
C GLN A 171 -64.98 -4.39 -27.79
N ARG A 172 -65.32 -3.85 -26.61
CA ARG A 172 -66.65 -3.32 -26.32
C ARG A 172 -66.99 -2.16 -27.24
N ASP A 173 -66.07 -1.21 -27.41
CA ASP A 173 -66.30 -0.04 -28.25
C ASP A 173 -66.44 -0.42 -29.73
N GLN A 174 -65.67 -1.42 -30.20
CA GLN A 174 -65.84 -2.01 -31.54
C GLN A 174 -67.21 -2.67 -31.71
N THR A 175 -67.67 -3.45 -30.72
CA THR A 175 -68.99 -4.10 -30.75
C THR A 175 -70.12 -3.06 -30.75
N ALA A 176 -69.99 -2.00 -29.95
CA ALA A 176 -70.97 -0.91 -29.90
C ALA A 176 -71.03 -0.14 -31.24
N ALA A 177 -69.88 0.14 -31.85
CA ALA A 177 -69.83 0.76 -33.17
C ALA A 177 -70.46 -0.12 -34.26
N ALA A 178 -70.20 -1.43 -34.24
CA ALA A 178 -70.83 -2.39 -35.15
C ALA A 178 -72.36 -2.46 -34.96
N ALA A 179 -72.84 -2.46 -33.72
CA ALA A 179 -74.27 -2.44 -33.42
C ALA A 179 -74.94 -1.13 -33.88
N ALA A 180 -74.29 0.02 -33.68
CA ALA A 180 -74.77 1.31 -34.17
C ALA A 180 -74.84 1.36 -35.71
N ALA A 181 -73.82 0.83 -36.39
CA ALA A 181 -73.81 0.72 -37.85
C ALA A 181 -74.93 -0.20 -38.37
N ALA A 182 -75.18 -1.32 -37.70
CA ALA A 182 -76.29 -2.22 -38.03
C ALA A 182 -77.66 -1.56 -37.83
N ALA A 183 -77.83 -0.76 -36.76
CA ALA A 183 -79.06 -0.01 -36.52
C ALA A 183 -79.28 1.08 -37.59
N ALA A 184 -78.23 1.78 -38.03
CA ALA A 184 -78.30 2.78 -39.09
C ALA A 184 -78.69 2.19 -40.46
N ALA A 185 -78.36 0.91 -40.72
CA ALA A 185 -78.73 0.23 -41.96
C ALA A 185 -80.24 -0.09 -42.06
N VAL A 186 -81.00 -0.02 -40.96
CA VAL A 186 -82.46 -0.28 -40.93
C VAL A 186 -83.29 0.99 -41.17
N THR A 187 -82.67 2.18 -41.09
CA THR A 187 -83.32 3.46 -41.41
C THR A 187 -83.17 3.83 -42.90
N PRO A 188 -84.26 4.10 -43.64
CA PRO A 188 -84.17 4.56 -45.02
C PRO A 188 -83.42 5.90 -45.11
N PRO A 189 -82.60 6.12 -46.15
CA PRO A 189 -81.72 7.27 -46.22
C PRO A 189 -82.51 8.58 -46.38
N PRO A 190 -82.27 9.61 -45.55
CA PRO A 190 -82.58 10.98 -45.94
C PRO A 190 -81.61 11.40 -47.03
N THR A 191 -82.15 11.84 -48.16
CA THR A 191 -81.42 12.41 -49.28
C THR A 191 -80.71 13.70 -48.86
N GLY A 192 -79.38 13.67 -48.79
CA GLY A 192 -78.58 14.89 -48.82
C GLY A 192 -77.26 14.84 -48.07
N ALA A 193 -76.20 15.12 -48.83
CA ALA A 193 -74.99 15.83 -48.40
C ALA A 193 -73.82 15.05 -47.76
N THR A 194 -72.84 14.82 -48.63
CA THR A 194 -71.40 15.18 -48.55
C THR A 194 -70.46 14.46 -47.57
N ALA A 195 -69.46 13.84 -48.20
CA ALA A 195 -68.29 13.20 -47.64
C ALA A 195 -67.34 14.14 -46.86
N SER A 196 -66.66 13.60 -45.85
CA SER A 196 -65.26 13.92 -45.56
C SER A 196 -64.61 12.83 -44.71
N ALA A 197 -63.36 12.56 -45.04
CA ALA A 197 -62.62 11.33 -44.81
C ALA A 197 -61.50 11.47 -43.76
N LEU A 198 -60.87 10.32 -43.46
CA LEU A 198 -59.50 10.10 -42.94
C LEU A 198 -59.34 10.23 -41.40
N SER A 199 -59.05 9.20 -40.59
CA SER A 199 -58.01 8.13 -40.62
C SER A 199 -56.57 8.69 -40.57
N SER A 200 -55.88 8.76 -39.42
CA SER A 200 -54.99 7.68 -38.91
C SER A 200 -54.30 8.07 -37.57
N PRO A 201 -53.69 7.12 -36.82
CA PRO A 201 -53.25 7.29 -35.42
C PRO A 201 -51.75 7.56 -35.20
N LEU A 202 -51.43 7.92 -33.94
CA LEU A 202 -50.11 8.13 -33.30
C LEU A 202 -48.91 7.36 -33.87
N LYS A 203 -47.80 8.07 -34.18
CA LYS A 203 -46.38 7.62 -34.07
C LYS A 203 -45.41 8.77 -34.36
N ASP A 204 -45.30 9.74 -33.44
CA ASP A 204 -44.30 10.81 -33.53
C ASP A 204 -43.20 10.57 -32.49
N VAL A 205 -42.21 9.75 -32.84
CA VAL A 205 -40.88 9.84 -32.21
C VAL A 205 -40.23 11.06 -32.85
N ARG A 206 -40.41 12.24 -32.22
CA ARG A 206 -39.79 13.49 -32.69
C ARG A 206 -38.28 13.38 -32.54
N GLN A 207 -37.60 13.18 -33.66
CA GLN A 207 -36.17 13.36 -33.80
C GLN A 207 -35.90 14.87 -33.59
N ARG A 208 -35.37 15.27 -32.42
CA ARG A 208 -34.87 16.63 -32.23
C ARG A 208 -33.54 16.73 -32.98
N THR A 209 -33.53 17.48 -34.07
CA THR A 209 -32.38 17.61 -34.98
C THR A 209 -31.36 18.66 -34.56
N ASP A 210 -31.67 19.47 -33.55
CA ASP A 210 -30.93 20.70 -33.29
C ASP A 210 -30.19 20.58 -31.95
N PHE A 211 -29.01 19.96 -31.99
CA PHE A 211 -28.07 19.89 -30.87
C PHE A 211 -26.88 20.80 -31.16
N THR A 212 -26.76 21.91 -30.44
CA THR A 212 -25.67 22.88 -30.62
C THR A 212 -24.53 22.54 -29.66
N VAL A 213 -23.41 22.07 -30.21
CA VAL A 213 -22.21 21.66 -29.43
C VAL A 213 -21.34 22.85 -29.03
N LYS A 214 -21.52 24.01 -29.67
CA LYS A 214 -20.71 25.21 -29.45
C LYS A 214 -21.03 25.83 -28.09
N VAL A 215 -20.02 25.92 -27.24
CA VAL A 215 -20.09 26.54 -25.92
C VAL A 215 -19.48 27.95 -26.02
N THR A 216 -19.95 28.89 -25.20
CA THR A 216 -19.47 30.29 -25.20
C THR A 216 -17.96 30.43 -25.00
N ALA A 217 -17.32 29.45 -24.37
CA ALA A 217 -15.88 29.41 -24.12
C ALA A 217 -15.05 28.93 -25.32
N ASP A 218 -15.70 28.42 -26.39
CA ASP A 218 -15.01 27.86 -27.55
C ASP A 218 -14.31 28.96 -28.35
N LYS A 219 -13.03 28.74 -28.62
CA LYS A 219 -12.18 29.66 -29.39
C LYS A 219 -12.37 29.45 -30.89
N ARG A 220 -12.83 28.28 -31.31
CA ARG A 220 -12.98 27.85 -32.71
C ARG A 220 -14.33 27.15 -32.94
N GLU A 221 -14.70 26.98 -34.20
CA GLU A 221 -15.82 26.09 -34.55
C GLU A 221 -15.50 24.66 -34.07
N PRO A 222 -16.47 23.97 -33.43
CA PRO A 222 -16.23 22.65 -32.88
C PRO A 222 -15.96 21.64 -34.00
N ASP A 223 -14.91 20.82 -33.82
CA ASP A 223 -14.54 19.73 -34.71
C ASP A 223 -14.63 18.41 -33.93
N ILE A 224 -15.82 17.81 -33.94
CA ILE A 224 -16.13 16.65 -33.10
C ILE A 224 -15.64 15.38 -33.79
N VAL A 225 -14.58 14.80 -33.23
CA VAL A 225 -13.94 13.60 -33.77
C VAL A 225 -14.49 12.31 -33.18
N ASP A 226 -15.06 12.37 -31.98
CA ASP A 226 -15.65 11.19 -31.33
C ASP A 226 -16.74 11.55 -30.31
N VAL A 227 -17.69 10.62 -30.11
CA VAL A 227 -18.86 10.75 -29.23
C VAL A 227 -19.10 9.46 -28.47
N GLN A 228 -19.19 9.56 -27.15
CA GLN A 228 -19.42 8.41 -26.28
C GLN A 228 -20.61 8.64 -25.35
N LEU A 229 -21.58 7.70 -25.37
CA LEU A 229 -22.69 7.69 -24.43
C LEU A 229 -22.25 7.03 -23.12
N LEU A 230 -22.36 7.76 -22.01
CA LEU A 230 -22.12 7.26 -20.66
C LEU A 230 -23.38 6.63 -20.06
N PRO A 231 -23.24 5.72 -19.07
CA PRO A 231 -24.37 5.30 -18.24
C PRO A 231 -25.07 6.51 -17.62
N GLY A 232 -26.41 6.47 -17.59
CA GLY A 232 -27.24 7.63 -17.22
C GLY A 232 -27.58 8.57 -18.39
N GLY A 233 -27.14 8.24 -19.62
CA GLY A 233 -27.54 8.92 -20.84
C GLY A 233 -26.81 10.24 -21.12
N ARG A 234 -25.74 10.53 -20.36
CA ARG A 234 -24.86 11.67 -20.61
C ARG A 234 -23.97 11.41 -21.82
N LEU A 235 -23.54 12.48 -22.48
CA LEU A 235 -22.72 12.42 -23.68
C LEU A 235 -21.34 13.03 -23.41
N LEU A 236 -20.29 12.34 -23.82
CA LEU A 236 -18.94 12.88 -23.93
C LEU A 236 -18.62 13.13 -25.39
N LEU A 237 -18.06 14.30 -25.68
CA LEU A 237 -17.63 14.71 -27.00
C LEU A 237 -16.15 15.06 -26.97
N ALA A 238 -15.37 14.50 -27.89
CA ALA A 238 -13.99 14.92 -28.15
C ALA A 238 -13.99 15.99 -29.23
N ASP A 239 -13.59 17.22 -28.87
CA ASP A 239 -13.52 18.38 -29.77
C ASP A 239 -12.05 18.68 -30.08
N ALA A 240 -11.60 18.24 -31.26
CA ALA A 240 -10.21 18.34 -31.69
C ALA A 240 -9.81 19.79 -31.94
N ALA A 241 -10.66 20.60 -32.57
CA ALA A 241 -10.34 22.00 -32.89
C ALA A 241 -10.14 22.86 -31.64
N ASN A 242 -10.88 22.57 -30.56
CA ASN A 242 -10.79 23.27 -29.29
C ASN A 242 -9.92 22.54 -28.24
N GLU A 243 -9.23 21.45 -28.62
CA GLU A 243 -8.35 20.67 -27.73
C GLU A 243 -9.03 20.32 -26.39
N SER A 244 -10.28 19.86 -26.45
CA SER A 244 -11.07 19.65 -25.23
C SER A 244 -12.02 18.46 -25.30
N VAL A 245 -12.35 17.92 -24.14
CA VAL A 245 -13.44 16.95 -23.98
C VAL A 245 -14.59 17.65 -23.25
N LYS A 246 -15.80 17.51 -23.78
CA LYS A 246 -17.00 18.17 -23.26
C LYS A 246 -18.03 17.15 -22.80
N LEU A 247 -18.64 17.42 -21.65
CA LEU A 247 -19.70 16.60 -21.06
C LEU A 247 -21.04 17.31 -21.21
N PHE A 248 -22.05 16.57 -21.67
CA PHE A 248 -23.42 17.03 -21.83
C PHE A 248 -24.41 16.09 -21.14
N ASP A 249 -25.53 16.64 -20.71
CA ASP A 249 -26.64 15.85 -20.18
C ASP A 249 -27.53 15.24 -21.29
N THR A 250 -28.58 14.51 -20.88
CA THR A 250 -29.55 13.89 -21.79
C THR A 250 -30.42 14.90 -22.56
N GLN A 251 -30.47 16.15 -22.11
CA GLN A 251 -31.20 17.24 -22.76
C GLN A 251 -30.31 18.05 -23.70
N GLY A 252 -29.02 17.72 -23.77
CA GLY A 252 -28.03 18.45 -24.54
C GLY A 252 -27.53 19.73 -23.86
N GLN A 253 -27.75 19.87 -22.54
CA GLN A 253 -27.16 20.94 -21.76
C GLN A 253 -25.68 20.64 -21.51
N HIS A 254 -24.82 21.62 -21.77
CA HIS A 254 -23.40 21.57 -21.43
C HIS A 254 -23.21 21.55 -19.92
N LEU A 255 -22.44 20.58 -19.42
CA LEU A 255 -22.15 20.41 -18.00
C LEU A 255 -20.71 20.82 -17.67
N HIS A 256 -19.74 20.37 -18.48
CA HIS A 256 -18.33 20.59 -18.19
C HIS A 256 -17.46 20.55 -19.44
N THR A 257 -16.36 21.30 -19.42
CA THR A 257 -15.31 21.25 -20.44
C THR A 257 -13.99 20.98 -19.75
N LEU A 258 -13.28 19.97 -20.23
CA LEU A 258 -11.93 19.65 -19.80
C LEU A 258 -10.97 19.99 -20.95
N GLU A 259 -10.08 20.96 -20.73
CA GLU A 259 -9.02 21.26 -21.68
C GLU A 259 -7.97 20.13 -21.64
N CYS A 260 -7.75 19.51 -22.79
CA CYS A 260 -6.72 18.50 -22.98
C CYS A 260 -5.40 19.19 -23.33
N ARG A 261 -4.27 18.52 -23.06
CA ARG A 261 -2.94 19.05 -23.41
C ARG A 261 -2.63 18.99 -24.91
N SER A 262 -3.37 18.17 -25.64
CA SER A 262 -3.31 17.99 -27.09
C SER A 262 -4.72 17.66 -27.60
N GLN A 263 -4.88 17.62 -28.92
CA GLN A 263 -6.16 17.36 -29.57
C GLN A 263 -6.65 15.96 -29.17
N PRO A 264 -7.86 15.77 -28.63
CA PRO A 264 -8.37 14.42 -28.42
C PRO A 264 -8.68 13.75 -29.77
N CYS A 265 -8.52 12.43 -29.88
CA CYS A 265 -8.77 11.67 -31.11
C CYS A 265 -9.86 10.62 -30.97
N ARG A 266 -9.82 9.81 -29.90
CA ARG A 266 -10.85 8.81 -29.60
C ARG A 266 -11.11 8.71 -28.11
N LEU A 267 -12.35 8.39 -27.77
CA LEU A 267 -12.86 8.12 -26.45
C LEU A 267 -13.11 6.61 -26.29
N ALA A 268 -12.77 6.06 -25.13
CA ALA A 268 -13.13 4.68 -24.78
C ALA A 268 -13.56 4.62 -23.31
N VAL A 269 -14.76 4.08 -23.03
CA VAL A 269 -15.20 3.87 -21.65
C VAL A 269 -14.53 2.60 -21.11
N LEU A 270 -13.73 2.76 -20.07
CA LEU A 270 -13.02 1.66 -19.42
C LEU A 270 -13.86 1.02 -18.31
N ASP A 271 -14.53 1.85 -17.52
CA ASP A 271 -15.39 1.40 -16.42
C ASP A 271 -16.71 2.16 -16.43
N SER A 272 -17.80 1.40 -16.38
CA SER A 272 -19.18 1.87 -16.37
C SER A 272 -19.85 1.66 -15.01
N SER A 273 -19.11 1.74 -13.90
CA SER A 273 -19.68 1.70 -12.55
C SER A 273 -20.75 2.80 -12.37
N SER A 274 -21.81 2.53 -11.59
CA SER A 274 -22.99 3.41 -11.50
C SER A 274 -22.73 4.83 -10.97
N ILE A 275 -21.56 5.09 -10.38
CA ILE A 275 -21.25 6.37 -9.71
C ILE A 275 -20.10 7.11 -10.38
N ARG A 276 -19.14 6.37 -10.95
CA ARG A 276 -17.92 6.93 -11.54
C ARG A 276 -17.66 6.26 -12.87
N HIS A 277 -17.42 7.06 -13.90
CA HIS A 277 -17.04 6.52 -15.21
C HIS A 277 -15.60 6.85 -15.49
N THR A 278 -14.81 5.83 -15.80
CA THR A 278 -13.42 6.01 -16.22
C THR A 278 -13.38 5.94 -17.74
N VAL A 279 -12.86 6.99 -18.36
CA VAL A 279 -12.79 7.13 -19.82
C VAL A 279 -11.35 7.35 -20.23
N ALA A 280 -10.85 6.55 -21.16
CA ALA A 280 -9.58 6.76 -21.82
C ALA A 280 -9.76 7.71 -23.00
N VAL A 281 -8.87 8.69 -23.10
CA VAL A 281 -8.80 9.62 -24.23
C VAL A 281 -7.45 9.44 -24.90
N THR A 282 -7.50 9.06 -26.17
CA THR A 282 -6.29 8.89 -26.99
C THR A 282 -5.93 10.20 -27.67
N LEU A 283 -4.63 10.52 -27.69
CA LEU A 283 -4.07 11.70 -28.36
C LEU A 283 -3.49 11.30 -29.73
N PRO A 284 -3.57 12.15 -30.77
CA PRO A 284 -3.18 11.85 -32.16
C PRO A 284 -1.72 11.48 -32.26
N ASP A 285 -0.88 12.13 -31.46
CA ASP A 285 0.57 11.95 -31.50
C ASP A 285 1.00 10.64 -30.81
N CYS A 286 0.05 9.82 -30.35
CA CYS A 286 0.27 8.66 -29.49
C CYS A 286 1.13 8.98 -28.25
N SER A 287 1.24 10.26 -27.89
CA SER A 287 2.06 10.76 -26.78
C SER A 287 1.56 10.26 -25.43
N GLY A 288 0.30 9.84 -25.38
CA GLY A 288 -0.26 9.10 -24.27
C GLY A 288 -1.75 8.87 -24.38
N ILE A 289 -2.27 8.24 -23.34
CA ILE A 289 -3.70 8.06 -23.08
C ILE A 289 -4.00 8.80 -21.78
N ASP A 290 -4.83 9.84 -21.85
CA ASP A 290 -5.33 10.49 -20.65
C ASP A 290 -6.47 9.65 -20.06
N ILE A 291 -6.38 9.35 -18.77
CA ILE A 291 -7.41 8.65 -18.01
C ILE A 291 -8.25 9.71 -17.31
N LEU A 292 -9.48 9.85 -17.77
CA LEU A 292 -10.47 10.77 -17.23
C LEU A 292 -11.38 10.05 -16.26
N GLU A 293 -11.68 10.69 -15.13
CA GLU A 293 -12.73 10.28 -14.22
C GLU A 293 -13.89 11.28 -14.32
N VAL A 294 -15.07 10.76 -14.67
CA VAL A 294 -16.32 11.52 -14.74
C VAL A 294 -17.14 11.24 -13.49
N ASN A 295 -17.32 12.28 -12.67
CA ASN A 295 -17.98 12.23 -11.36
C ASN A 295 -19.17 13.19 -11.35
N GLY A 296 -20.37 12.67 -11.63
CA GLY A 296 -21.54 13.53 -11.75
C GLY A 296 -21.39 14.49 -12.94
N ASP A 297 -21.42 15.78 -12.67
CA ASP A 297 -21.34 16.83 -13.68
C ASP A 297 -19.91 17.36 -13.88
N ASN A 298 -18.91 16.75 -13.24
CA ASN A 298 -17.51 17.16 -13.32
C ASN A 298 -16.64 16.08 -13.99
N MET A 299 -15.56 16.53 -14.63
CA MET A 299 -14.52 15.67 -15.20
C MET A 299 -13.16 16.07 -14.68
N GLU A 300 -12.28 15.10 -14.43
CA GLU A 300 -10.91 15.35 -13.99
C GLU A 300 -9.94 14.36 -14.64
N VAL A 301 -8.74 14.82 -15.01
CA VAL A 301 -7.64 13.93 -15.44
C VAL A 301 -7.05 13.26 -14.21
N LYS A 302 -7.13 11.94 -14.11
CA LYS A 302 -6.51 11.18 -13.01
C LYS A 302 -5.09 10.74 -13.29
N GLY A 303 -4.72 10.63 -14.56
CA GLY A 303 -3.37 10.33 -14.96
C GLY A 303 -3.22 10.32 -16.47
N THR A 304 -1.97 10.37 -16.91
CA THR A 304 -1.60 10.22 -18.32
C THR A 304 -0.72 8.98 -18.43
N LEU A 305 -1.16 7.99 -19.19
CA LEU A 305 -0.34 6.84 -19.55
C LEU A 305 0.46 7.21 -20.78
N VAL A 306 1.76 7.45 -20.61
CA VAL A 306 2.66 7.64 -21.75
C VAL A 306 2.89 6.28 -22.38
N ALA A 307 2.37 6.09 -23.60
CA ALA A 307 2.69 4.90 -24.38
C ALA A 307 4.16 5.03 -24.82
N LEU A 308 5.07 4.43 -24.04
CA LEU A 308 6.44 4.22 -24.51
C LEU A 308 6.35 3.21 -25.65
N TRP A 309 6.35 3.73 -26.88
CA TRP A 309 6.48 2.93 -28.07
C TRP A 309 7.84 2.22 -28.01
N ILE A 310 7.85 0.97 -27.54
CA ILE A 310 8.95 0.05 -27.80
C ILE A 310 8.75 -0.37 -29.25
N GLU A 311 9.63 0.12 -30.11
CA GLU A 311 9.67 -0.08 -31.56
C GLU A 311 9.84 -1.57 -31.91
N SER A 312 8.80 -2.37 -31.70
CA SER A 312 8.81 -3.81 -31.88
C SER A 312 7.40 -4.31 -32.19
N GLN A 313 7.05 -4.19 -33.49
CA GLN A 313 5.94 -4.82 -34.20
C GLN A 313 4.53 -4.21 -34.04
N PRO A 314 3.71 -4.22 -35.12
CA PRO A 314 2.36 -3.68 -35.10
C PRO A 314 1.46 -4.56 -34.22
N LEU A 315 1.12 -4.07 -33.03
CA LEU A 315 0.10 -4.68 -32.17
C LEU A 315 -1.29 -4.26 -32.64
N ASP A 316 -2.11 -5.26 -32.94
CA ASP A 316 -3.54 -5.12 -33.17
C ASP A 316 -4.21 -4.69 -31.84
N LEU A 317 -4.72 -3.45 -31.79
CA LEU A 317 -5.31 -2.84 -30.59
C LEU A 317 -6.58 -3.55 -30.10
N GLN A 318 -7.11 -4.54 -30.83
CA GLN A 318 -8.19 -5.38 -30.33
C GLN A 318 -7.72 -6.40 -29.27
N GLY A 319 -6.42 -6.73 -29.20
CA GLY A 319 -5.88 -7.72 -28.27
C GLY A 319 -5.54 -7.20 -26.87
N LEU A 320 -5.43 -5.89 -26.67
CA LEU A 320 -4.96 -5.32 -25.39
C LEU A 320 -6.04 -5.26 -24.29
N PHE A 321 -7.30 -5.54 -24.61
CA PHE A 321 -8.44 -5.34 -23.70
C PHE A 321 -8.91 -6.61 -22.95
N CYS A 322 -8.21 -7.74 -23.06
CA CYS A 322 -8.65 -9.01 -22.43
C CYS A 322 -7.81 -9.51 -21.25
N CYS A 323 -6.76 -8.80 -20.80
CA CYS A 323 -6.01 -9.23 -19.63
C CYS A 323 -6.53 -8.53 -18.38
N GLY A 324 -7.45 -9.20 -17.68
CA GLY A 324 -7.91 -8.81 -16.35
C GLY A 324 -6.76 -8.76 -15.35
N PHE A 325 -6.77 -7.73 -14.51
CA PHE A 325 -5.89 -7.60 -13.34
C PHE A 325 -6.22 -8.71 -12.33
N GLU A 326 -5.42 -9.78 -12.29
CA GLU A 326 -5.27 -10.63 -11.10
C GLU A 326 -3.92 -10.32 -10.43
N PRO A 327 -3.88 -10.10 -9.10
CA PRO A 327 -2.63 -9.93 -8.39
C PRO A 327 -1.95 -11.29 -8.21
N CYS A 328 -0.76 -11.46 -8.79
CA CYS A 328 0.08 -12.62 -8.51
C CYS A 328 0.67 -12.51 -7.09
N ASP A 329 0.33 -13.46 -6.22
CA ASP A 329 0.99 -13.66 -4.94
C ASP A 329 2.48 -14.04 -5.12
N PRO A 330 3.38 -13.60 -4.22
CA PRO A 330 4.79 -13.96 -4.29
C PRO A 330 5.00 -15.41 -3.81
N HIS A 331 5.54 -16.24 -4.70
CA HIS A 331 6.01 -17.59 -4.37
C HIS A 331 7.17 -17.54 -3.35
N PRO A 332 7.20 -18.41 -2.33
CA PRO A 332 8.30 -18.50 -1.39
C PRO A 332 9.50 -19.21 -2.03
N SER A 333 10.65 -18.56 -2.00
CA SER A 333 11.93 -19.15 -2.42
C SER A 333 12.32 -20.30 -1.48
N LEU A 334 12.38 -21.52 -2.04
CA LEU A 334 12.99 -22.68 -1.42
C LEU A 334 14.47 -22.45 -1.13
N THR A 335 14.86 -22.50 0.13
CA THR A 335 16.23 -22.77 0.58
C THR A 335 16.53 -24.25 0.38
N LYS A 336 17.42 -24.58 -0.57
CA LYS A 336 18.13 -25.86 -0.57
C LYS A 336 19.52 -25.63 0.02
N GLY A 337 19.71 -26.15 1.23
CA GLY A 337 21.02 -26.49 1.75
C GLY A 337 21.58 -27.69 0.99
N GLN A 338 22.85 -27.62 0.64
CA GLN A 338 23.65 -28.79 0.28
C GLN A 338 24.98 -28.68 1.01
N LYS A 339 25.14 -29.54 2.01
CA LYS A 339 26.44 -30.00 2.52
C LYS A 339 26.66 -31.40 1.96
N ALA A 340 27.78 -31.59 1.28
CA ALA A 340 28.68 -32.73 1.40
C ALA A 340 30.06 -32.22 0.95
#